data_AF-A0A947QR81-F1
#
_entry.id   AF-A0A947QR81-F1
#
_cell.length_a   1.000
_cell.length_b   1.000
_cell.length_c   1.000
_cell.angle_alpha   90.00
_cell.angle_beta   90.00
_cell.angle_gamma   90.00
#
_symmetry.space_group_name_H-M   'P 1'
#
loop_
_entity.id
_entity.type
_entity.pdbx_description
1 polymer ?
#
loop_
_entity_poly.entity_id
_entity_poly.type
_entity_poly.pdbx_seq_one_letter_code
_entity_poly.pdbx_strand_id
1 'polypeptide(L)' 'MPESEDKAIKTVRWVKERIDDKNREIILKIKYEMRKKLKHGTKISGIDVYRAVFNEGVKNLDEFKDYLRRFKPNFV' A
#
# COMPACT_ATOMS: atom_id res chain seq x y z
N MET A 1 7.04 9.65 25.26
CA MET A 1 7.73 8.66 24.40
C MET A 1 7.87 9.25 22.99
N PRO A 2 9.01 9.87 22.65
CA PRO A 2 9.19 10.60 21.38
C PRO A 2 9.51 9.72 20.15
N GLU A 3 9.93 8.46 20.34
CA GLU A 3 10.39 7.61 19.23
C GLU A 3 9.29 7.17 18.25
N SER A 4 8.03 7.12 18.70
CA SER A 4 6.89 6.72 17.86
C SER A 4 6.41 7.82 16.92
N GLU A 5 6.50 9.09 17.35
CA GLU A 5 6.14 10.24 16.52
C GLU A 5 7.14 10.46 15.38
N ASP A 6 8.44 10.29 15.67
CA ASP A 6 9.51 10.53 14.69
C ASP A 6 9.43 9.57 13.48
N LYS A 7 9.09 8.30 13.73
CA LYS A 7 8.87 7.29 12.67
C LYS A 7 7.65 7.60 11.82
N ALA A 8 6.55 8.06 12.42
CA ALA A 8 5.34 8.41 11.69
C ALA A 8 5.58 9.62 10.78
N ILE A 9 6.26 10.65 11.29
CA ILE A 9 6.60 11.87 10.54
C ILE A 9 7.48 11.55 9.33
N LYS A 10 8.54 10.75 9.53
CA LYS A 10 9.43 10.31 8.43
C LYS A 10 8.67 9.51 7.36
N THR A 11 7.75 8.64 7.78
CA THR A 11 6.94 7.85 6.85
C THR A 11 6.00 8.74 6.03
N VAL A 12 5.31 9.69 6.68
CA VAL A 12 4.41 10.61 5.98
C VAL A 12 5.17 11.50 5.00
N ARG A 13 6.35 11.99 5.37
CA ARG A 13 7.21 12.79 4.50
C ARG A 13 7.69 11.98 3.28
N TRP A 14 8.15 10.76 3.52
CA TRP A 14 8.54 9.81 2.46
C TRP A 14 7.41 9.51 1.47
N VAL A 15 6.17 9.35 1.95
CA VAL A 15 5.00 9.19 1.08
C VAL A 15 4.70 10.48 0.32
N LYS A 16 4.68 11.64 1.00
CA LYS A 16 4.36 12.93 0.37
C LYS A 16 5.33 13.32 -0.75
N GLU A 17 6.61 12.98 -0.62
CA GLU A 17 7.61 13.28 -1.65
C GLU A 17 7.49 12.38 -2.89
N ARG A 18 6.83 11.22 -2.78
CA ARG A 18 6.68 10.23 -3.87
C ARG A 18 5.26 10.13 -4.43
N ILE A 19 4.30 10.77 -3.75
CA ILE A 19 2.88 10.71 -4.14
C ILE A 19 2.57 11.76 -5.20
N ASP A 20 2.70 11.35 -6.46
CA ASP A 20 2.13 12.07 -7.59
C ASP A 20 0.61 11.81 -7.68
N ASP A 21 -0.15 12.69 -8.36
CA ASP A 21 -1.59 12.51 -8.57
C ASP A 21 -1.88 11.15 -9.24
N LYS A 22 -1.04 10.71 -10.18
CA LYS A 22 -1.18 9.37 -10.79
C LYS A 22 -1.05 8.23 -9.77
N ASN A 23 -0.05 8.32 -8.89
CA ASN A 23 0.16 7.32 -7.85
C ASN A 23 -0.98 7.32 -6.83
N ARG A 24 -1.49 8.51 -6.50
CA ARG A 24 -2.64 8.68 -5.59
C ARG A 24 -3.89 7.98 -6.13
N GLU A 25 -4.20 8.17 -7.41
CA GLU A 25 -5.33 7.49 -8.05
C GLU A 25 -5.18 5.97 -8.02
N ILE A 26 -3.99 5.46 -8.33
CA ILE A 26 -3.68 4.02 -8.27
C ILE A 26 -3.89 3.48 -6.86
N ILE A 27 -3.32 4.14 -5.84
CA ILE A 27 -3.43 3.73 -4.44
C ILE A 27 -4.89 3.71 -3.98
N LEU A 28 -5.67 4.74 -4.35
CA LEU A 28 -7.09 4.81 -4.02
C LEU A 28 -7.89 3.70 -4.72
N LYS A 29 -7.59 3.45 -5.99
CA LYS A 29 -8.25 2.39 -6.78
C LYS A 29 -7.96 1.01 -6.20
N ILE A 30 -6.70 0.72 -5.85
CA ILE A 30 -6.32 -0.53 -5.19
C ILE A 30 -7.06 -0.65 -3.84
N LYS A 31 -7.03 0.39 -2.99
CA LYS A 31 -7.75 0.38 -1.70
C LYS A 31 -9.26 0.15 -1.85
N TYR A 32 -9.89 0.77 -2.85
CA TYR A 32 -11.31 0.63 -3.12
C TYR A 32 -11.65 -0.80 -3.55
N GLU A 33 -10.93 -1.32 -4.55
CA GLU A 33 -11.10 -2.68 -5.07
C GLU A 33 -10.83 -3.74 -3.98
N MET A 34 -9.83 -3.49 -3.14
CA MET A 34 -9.52 -4.31 -1.99
C MET A 34 -10.66 -4.37 -0.98
N ARG A 35 -11.25 -3.22 -0.61
CA ARG A 35 -12.41 -3.18 0.28
C ARG A 35 -13.59 -3.97 -0.30
N LYS A 36 -13.72 -4.00 -1.62
CA LYS A 36 -14.79 -4.71 -2.33
C LYS A 36 -14.54 -6.22 -2.46
N LYS A 37 -13.29 -6.67 -2.65
CA LYS A 37 -12.94 -8.08 -2.90
C LYS A 37 -12.39 -8.84 -1.69
N LEU A 38 -11.82 -8.19 -0.69
CA LEU A 38 -11.39 -8.88 0.53
C LEU A 38 -12.61 -9.28 1.36
N LYS A 39 -12.67 -10.55 1.77
CA LYS A 39 -13.50 -10.94 2.90
C LYS A 39 -13.13 -10.11 4.13
N HIS A 40 -14.14 -9.70 4.89
CA HIS A 40 -13.97 -9.06 6.18
C HIS A 40 -12.93 -9.82 7.02
N GLY A 41 -11.81 -9.18 7.35
CA GLY A 41 -10.77 -9.75 8.22
C GLY A 41 -9.34 -9.68 7.68
N THR A 42 -9.15 -9.55 6.38
CA THR A 42 -7.79 -9.50 5.82
C THR A 42 -7.15 -8.13 6.05
N LYS A 43 -6.22 -8.06 7.00
CA LYS A 43 -5.49 -6.81 7.34
C LYS A 43 -4.34 -6.57 6.37
N ILE A 44 -4.55 -5.70 5.38
CA ILE A 44 -3.45 -5.09 4.64
C ILE A 44 -3.07 -3.78 5.29
N SER A 45 -1.77 -3.61 5.56
CA SER A 45 -1.27 -2.34 6.04
C SER A 45 -1.22 -1.36 4.88
N GLY A 46 -1.67 -0.12 5.10
CA GLY A 46 -1.61 0.92 4.07
C GLY A 46 -0.20 1.11 3.50
N ILE A 47 0.83 0.86 4.32
CA ILE A 47 2.25 0.91 3.93
C ILE A 47 2.59 -0.10 2.82
N ASP A 48 1.93 -1.27 2.80
CA ASP A 48 2.16 -2.31 1.78
C ASP A 48 1.70 -1.81 0.42
N VAL A 49 0.57 -1.09 0.37
CA VAL A 49 0.05 -0.47 -0.86
C VAL A 49 1.00 0.61 -1.35
N TYR A 50 1.47 1.49 -0.47
CA TYR A 50 2.46 2.52 -0.84
C TYR A 50 3.76 1.90 -1.35
N ARG A 51 4.29 0.86 -0.68
CA ARG A 51 5.49 0.15 -1.14
C ARG A 51 5.30 -0.51 -2.50
N ALA A 52 4.18 -1.19 -2.72
CA ALA A 52 3.91 -1.83 -3.99
C ALA A 52 3.86 -0.82 -5.15
N VAL A 53 3.22 0.34 -4.94
CA VAL A 53 3.12 1.37 -5.98
C VAL A 53 4.46 2.09 -6.20
N PHE A 54 5.20 2.42 -5.13
CA PHE A 54 6.42 3.21 -5.25
C PHE A 54 7.67 2.40 -5.61
N ASN A 55 7.82 1.17 -5.09
CA ASN A 55 9.03 0.36 -5.30
C ASN A 55 8.88 -0.59 -6.48
N GLU A 56 7.72 -1.22 -6.62
CA GLU A 56 7.47 -2.23 -7.67
C GLU A 56 6.70 -1.65 -8.86
N GLY A 57 6.21 -0.41 -8.76
CA GLY A 57 5.50 0.25 -9.85
C GLY A 57 4.11 -0.33 -10.13
N VAL A 58 3.49 -0.98 -9.14
CA VAL A 58 2.17 -1.61 -9.24
C VAL A 58 1.11 -0.58 -9.66
N LYS A 59 0.34 -0.87 -10.71
CA LYS A 59 -0.65 0.08 -11.28
C LYS A 59 -2.10 -0.34 -11.08
N ASN A 60 -2.33 -1.58 -10.71
CA ASN A 60 -3.67 -2.14 -10.59
C ASN A 60 -3.75 -3.23 -9.50
N LEU A 61 -4.97 -3.66 -9.20
CA LEU A 61 -5.23 -4.68 -8.17
C LEU A 61 -4.59 -6.03 -8.50
N ASP A 62 -4.48 -6.38 -9.78
CA ASP A 62 -3.97 -7.69 -10.20
C ASP A 62 -2.46 -7.78 -9.94
N GLU A 63 -1.71 -6.78 -10.36
CA GLU A 63 -0.30 -6.60 -10.00
C GLU A 63 -0.10 -6.51 -8.49
N PHE A 64 -1.02 -5.85 -7.78
CA PHE A 64 -0.96 -5.78 -6.33
C PHE A 64 -1.17 -7.15 -5.66
N LYS A 65 -2.03 -8.00 -6.23
CA LYS A 65 -2.19 -9.39 -5.75
C LYS A 65 -0.95 -10.23 -6.02
N ASP A 66 -0.32 -10.06 -7.18
CA ASP A 66 0.94 -10.75 -7.48
C ASP A 66 2.04 -10.34 -6.51
N TYR A 67 2.16 -9.03 -6.24
CA TYR A 67 3.03 -8.48 -5.21
C TYR A 67 2.74 -9.13 -3.85
N LEU A 68 1.48 -9.20 -3.43
CA LEU A 68 1.13 -9.84 -2.16
C LEU A 68 1.47 -11.32 -2.13
N ARG A 69 1.28 -12.06 -3.23
CA ARG A 69 1.68 -13.48 -3.31
C ARG A 69 3.19 -13.66 -3.17
N ARG A 70 3.99 -12.77 -3.78
CA ARG A 70 5.46 -12.81 -3.70
C ARG A 70 5.99 -12.43 -2.32
N PHE A 71 5.45 -11.37 -1.72
CA PHE A 71 5.98 -10.79 -0.48
C PHE A 71 5.24 -11.25 0.79
N LYS A 72 4.04 -11.78 0.66
CA LYS A 72 3.25 -12.40 1.73
C LYS A 72 2.65 -13.74 1.23
N PRO A 73 3.46 -14.81 1.15
CA PRO A 73 2.96 -16.12 0.73
C PRO A 73 1.82 -16.66 1.62
N ASN A 74 1.71 -16.22 2.88
CA ASN A 74 0.59 -16.55 3.79
C ASN A 74 -0.69 -15.71 3.53
N PHE A 75 -0.77 -14.95 2.45
CA PHE A 75 -1.91 -14.09 2.12
C PHE A 75 -2.98 -14.81 1.25
N VAL A 76 -2.69 -16.02 0.77
CA VAL A 76 -3.60 -16.87 -0.02
C VAL A 76 -4.35 -17.85 0.88
#